data_AF-A0A0J8R3D3-F1
#
_entry.id   AF-A0A0J8R3D3-F1
#
_cell.length_a   1.000
_cell.length_b   1.000
_cell.length_c   1.000
_cell.angle_alpha   90.00
_cell.angle_beta   90.00
_cell.angle_gamma   90.00
#
_symmetry.space_group_name_H-M   'P 1'
#
loop_
_entity.id
_entity.type
_entity.pdbx_description
1 polymer ?
#
loop_
_entity_poly.entity_id
_entity_poly.type
_entity_poly.pdbx_seq_one_letter_code
_entity_poly.pdbx_strand_id
1 'polypeptide(L)'
;MANPHPASEETPSMPDYYNKLSNCESLRAKLCNLDDSSDFRRCQYYLGSDETRNFVVDFDDNGAWCAFNIEKDELSALLDRNTSNPFETRWINIWAPERQVELIQALTTRYEMSHRLGGLMCSDPSRSKKITPVSPKLACDKPHAEHNEGDDLSETTRSGDIESGSRFEKLASVEGPTSLEKSKEFDMSGFSFSQLVDKIWHFSSVDYGNEYTCIGYNSLYVVPSVAFKQPPGRPDGKRVWSWLIVCTDGTVISIQENPFAQETLSPDQRQAALKVIRRNTGLILSGISKQHKEKKKQNPLMNTHIRNFSNASSDMRIKEGEGPSLLFYYIFDDWVTNYGLVIGREHSYSSALEKLRTDMLEKPQVDLITDLHGMGRELAILKRLYQSYELIATRILNRQGQMMEQTRRVNTRTASQVRGLHKYTSEPMRKRELEIVSH
;
A
#
# COMPACT_ATOMS: atom_id res chain seq x y z
N MET A 1 -13.42 -51.31 -25.13
CA MET A 1 -13.91 -50.04 -24.54
C MET A 1 -12.69 -49.24 -24.17
N ALA A 2 -12.30 -48.28 -25.02
CA ALA A 2 -11.12 -47.45 -24.81
C ALA A 2 -11.51 -46.25 -23.94
N ASN A 3 -10.81 -46.07 -22.82
CA ASN A 3 -10.88 -44.85 -22.03
C ASN A 3 -10.36 -43.67 -22.87
N PRO A 4 -11.06 -42.54 -22.95
CA PRO A 4 -10.49 -41.35 -23.56
C PRO A 4 -9.42 -40.79 -22.62
N HIS A 5 -8.22 -40.62 -23.16
CA HIS A 5 -7.16 -39.83 -22.53
C HIS A 5 -7.69 -38.43 -22.22
N PRO A 6 -7.37 -37.83 -21.05
CA PRO A 6 -7.63 -36.42 -20.84
C PRO A 6 -6.80 -35.63 -21.85
N ALA A 7 -7.45 -34.71 -22.56
CA ALA A 7 -6.80 -33.77 -23.45
C ALA A 7 -5.65 -33.10 -22.70
N SER A 8 -4.45 -33.15 -23.28
CA SER A 8 -3.32 -32.34 -22.85
C SER A 8 -3.76 -30.87 -22.84
N GLU A 9 -3.89 -30.27 -21.65
CA GLU A 9 -4.01 -28.81 -21.53
C GLU A 9 -2.79 -28.21 -22.23
N GLU A 10 -2.99 -27.61 -23.40
CA GLU A 10 -1.96 -26.88 -24.11
C GLU A 10 -1.42 -25.81 -23.15
N THR A 11 -0.13 -25.91 -22.81
CA THR A 11 0.57 -24.84 -22.09
C THR A 11 0.41 -23.57 -22.91
N PRO A 12 -0.23 -22.52 -22.38
CA PRO A 12 -0.50 -21.32 -23.17
C PRO A 12 0.84 -20.73 -23.61
N SER A 13 0.99 -20.53 -24.91
CA SER A 13 2.18 -19.88 -25.48
C SER A 13 2.29 -18.47 -24.92
N MET A 14 3.53 -17.97 -24.82
CA MET A 14 3.78 -16.59 -24.40
C MET A 14 2.94 -15.62 -25.25
N PRO A 15 2.17 -14.71 -24.63
CA PRO A 15 1.34 -13.77 -25.37
C PRO A 15 2.17 -12.91 -26.33
N ASP A 16 1.65 -12.69 -27.53
CA ASP A 16 2.27 -11.85 -28.55
C ASP A 16 2.55 -10.42 -28.09
N TYR A 17 1.83 -9.96 -27.06
CA TYR A 17 2.08 -8.67 -26.39
C TYR A 17 3.54 -8.51 -25.98
N TYR A 18 4.14 -9.49 -25.30
CA TYR A 18 5.54 -9.39 -24.86
C TYR A 18 6.54 -9.40 -26.02
N ASN A 19 6.16 -10.01 -27.16
CA ASN A 19 6.97 -9.99 -28.38
C ASN A 19 6.95 -8.63 -29.09
N LYS A 20 5.92 -7.82 -28.86
CA LYS A 20 5.78 -6.47 -29.43
C LYS A 20 6.53 -5.40 -28.63
N LEU A 21 6.93 -5.69 -27.40
CA LEU A 21 7.73 -4.76 -26.59
C LEU A 21 9.14 -4.61 -27.17
N SER A 22 9.49 -3.39 -27.55
CA SER A 22 10.80 -3.02 -28.11
C SER A 22 11.92 -3.20 -27.07
N ASN A 23 13.08 -3.69 -27.49
CA ASN A 23 14.31 -3.78 -26.68
C ASN A 23 14.16 -4.52 -25.33
N CYS A 24 13.24 -5.47 -25.23
CA CYS A 24 12.92 -6.21 -24.00
C CYS A 24 13.27 -7.70 -24.08
N GLU A 25 14.39 -8.05 -24.71
CA GLU A 25 14.84 -9.46 -24.80
C GLU A 25 15.13 -10.06 -23.43
N SER A 26 15.76 -9.28 -22.54
CA SER A 26 16.03 -9.66 -21.16
C SER A 26 14.76 -9.92 -20.37
N LEU A 27 13.70 -9.12 -20.57
CA LEU A 27 12.40 -9.32 -19.94
C LEU A 27 11.78 -10.66 -20.38
N ARG A 28 11.83 -10.96 -21.70
CA ARG A 28 11.29 -12.22 -22.23
C ARG A 28 12.00 -13.45 -21.64
N ALA A 29 13.30 -13.35 -21.38
CA ALA A 29 14.06 -14.42 -20.73
C ALA A 29 13.69 -14.59 -19.24
N LYS A 30 13.21 -13.52 -18.58
CA LYS A 30 12.80 -13.53 -17.16
C LYS A 30 11.34 -13.98 -16.97
N LEU A 31 10.52 -13.99 -18.02
CA LEU A 31 9.10 -14.35 -17.93
C LEU A 31 8.91 -15.82 -17.53
N CYS A 32 7.97 -16.01 -16.60
CA CYS A 32 7.56 -17.29 -16.05
C CYS A 32 6.04 -17.40 -16.19
N ASN A 33 5.53 -18.54 -16.65
CA ASN A 33 4.10 -18.81 -16.64
C ASN A 33 3.69 -19.32 -15.26
N LEU A 34 2.96 -18.52 -14.49
CA LEU A 34 2.52 -18.92 -13.14
C LEU A 34 1.54 -20.09 -13.16
N ASP A 35 0.86 -20.35 -14.27
CA ASP A 35 -0.03 -21.49 -14.43
C ASP A 35 0.73 -22.79 -14.72
N ASP A 36 2.03 -22.74 -15.05
CA ASP A 36 2.89 -23.93 -15.18
C ASP A 36 3.51 -24.35 -13.84
N SER A 37 3.57 -25.66 -13.58
CA SER A 37 4.02 -26.20 -12.29
C SER A 37 5.50 -26.01 -11.99
N SER A 38 6.35 -25.93 -13.01
CA SER A 38 7.80 -25.77 -12.87
C SER A 38 8.15 -24.30 -12.63
N ASP A 39 7.56 -23.41 -13.43
CA ASP A 39 7.67 -21.98 -13.28
C ASP A 39 7.07 -21.49 -11.97
N PHE A 40 5.92 -22.03 -11.56
CA PHE A 40 5.32 -21.71 -10.27
C PHE A 40 6.28 -21.96 -9.10
N ARG A 41 6.97 -23.12 -9.08
CA ARG A 41 7.96 -23.46 -8.05
C ARG A 41 9.16 -22.51 -8.09
N ARG A 42 9.62 -22.14 -9.29
CA ARG A 42 10.68 -21.15 -9.48
C ARG A 42 10.29 -19.78 -8.94
N CYS A 43 9.07 -19.31 -9.19
CA CYS A 43 8.55 -18.07 -8.63
C CYS A 43 8.47 -18.11 -7.09
N GLN A 44 8.03 -19.23 -6.50
CA GLN A 44 8.03 -19.40 -5.04
C GLN A 44 9.43 -19.33 -4.42
N TYR A 45 10.43 -19.88 -5.10
CA TYR A 45 11.82 -19.77 -4.68
C TYR A 45 12.31 -18.32 -4.70
N TYR A 46 12.07 -17.59 -5.80
CA TYR A 46 12.46 -16.18 -5.90
C TYR A 46 11.79 -15.30 -4.84
N LEU A 47 10.50 -15.50 -4.53
CA LEU A 47 9.83 -14.75 -3.46
C LEU A 47 10.54 -14.89 -2.10
N GLY A 48 11.06 -16.08 -1.80
CA GLY A 48 11.77 -16.36 -0.56
C GLY A 48 13.22 -15.84 -0.52
N SER A 49 13.81 -15.47 -1.66
CA SER A 49 15.20 -15.04 -1.76
C SER A 49 15.40 -13.58 -1.35
N ASP A 50 16.44 -13.30 -0.56
CA ASP A 50 16.88 -11.93 -0.21
C ASP A 50 17.39 -11.15 -1.43
N GLU A 51 17.80 -11.85 -2.50
CA GLU A 51 18.31 -11.24 -3.73
C GLU A 51 17.19 -10.61 -4.57
N THR A 52 15.95 -11.02 -4.35
CA THR A 52 14.80 -10.55 -5.13
C THR A 52 14.40 -9.15 -4.67
N ARG A 53 14.49 -8.20 -5.61
CA ARG A 53 14.29 -6.76 -5.38
C ARG A 53 12.94 -6.26 -5.84
N ASN A 54 12.39 -6.83 -6.91
CA ASN A 54 11.07 -6.49 -7.40
C ASN A 54 10.50 -7.64 -8.25
N PHE A 55 9.22 -7.55 -8.58
CA PHE A 55 8.61 -8.36 -9.63
C PHE A 55 7.42 -7.64 -10.27
N VAL A 56 7.03 -8.11 -11.44
CA VAL A 56 5.76 -7.77 -12.09
C VAL A 56 4.98 -9.06 -12.37
N VAL A 57 3.67 -9.02 -12.17
CA VAL A 57 2.74 -10.08 -12.54
C VAL A 57 1.63 -9.47 -13.37
N ASP A 58 1.43 -9.96 -14.58
CA ASP A 58 0.25 -9.66 -15.38
C ASP A 58 -0.68 -10.85 -15.35
N PHE A 59 -1.96 -10.62 -15.05
CA PHE A 59 -2.94 -11.70 -15.02
C PHE A 59 -4.34 -11.23 -15.39
N ASP A 60 -5.11 -12.17 -15.92
CA ASP A 60 -6.51 -12.08 -16.26
C ASP A 60 -7.15 -13.46 -16.06
N ASP A 61 -8.41 -13.66 -16.46
CA ASP A 61 -9.04 -15.00 -16.38
C ASP A 61 -8.29 -16.08 -17.20
N ASN A 62 -7.56 -15.70 -18.26
CA ASN A 62 -6.96 -16.61 -19.23
C ASN A 62 -5.57 -17.13 -18.82
N GLY A 63 -4.69 -16.23 -18.34
CA GLY A 63 -3.31 -16.55 -17.98
C GLY A 63 -2.75 -15.68 -16.85
N ALA A 64 -1.61 -16.11 -16.31
CA ALA A 64 -0.84 -15.33 -15.35
C ALA A 64 0.66 -15.47 -15.65
N TRP A 65 1.33 -14.33 -15.84
CA TRP A 65 2.72 -14.25 -16.25
C TRP A 65 3.51 -13.38 -15.28
N CYS A 66 4.68 -13.83 -14.85
CA CYS A 66 5.49 -13.16 -13.85
C CYS A 66 6.93 -12.98 -14.31
N ALA A 67 7.54 -11.85 -13.99
CA ALA A 67 8.97 -11.61 -14.14
C ALA A 67 9.55 -10.99 -12.86
N PHE A 68 10.73 -11.45 -12.45
CA PHE A 68 11.44 -10.96 -11.26
C PHE A 68 12.64 -10.10 -11.65
N ASN A 69 13.03 -9.20 -10.73
CA ASN A 69 14.21 -8.34 -10.88
C ASN A 69 14.22 -7.59 -12.22
N ILE A 70 13.13 -6.87 -12.46
CA ILE A 70 12.92 -6.05 -13.63
C ILE A 70 13.72 -4.75 -13.50
N GLU A 71 14.30 -4.32 -14.61
CA GLU A 71 15.09 -3.10 -14.74
C GLU A 71 14.24 -1.93 -15.22
N LYS A 72 14.79 -0.71 -15.13
CA LYS A 72 14.09 0.53 -15.50
C LYS A 72 13.56 0.51 -16.93
N ASP A 73 14.36 0.08 -17.89
CA ASP A 73 14.01 0.10 -19.31
C ASP A 73 12.91 -0.92 -19.62
N GLU A 74 13.01 -2.11 -19.02
CA GLU A 74 11.98 -3.15 -19.11
C GLU A 74 10.65 -2.69 -18.50
N LEU A 75 10.69 -2.02 -17.34
CA LEU A 75 9.49 -1.46 -16.72
C LEU A 75 8.90 -0.32 -17.55
N SER A 76 9.74 0.56 -18.09
CA SER A 76 9.28 1.68 -18.92
C SER A 76 8.57 1.20 -20.19
N ALA A 77 9.08 0.12 -20.80
CA ALA A 77 8.43 -0.52 -21.94
C ALA A 77 7.09 -1.17 -21.55
N LEU A 78 7.01 -1.83 -20.39
CA LEU A 78 5.74 -2.37 -19.88
C LEU A 78 4.70 -1.28 -19.64
N LEU A 79 5.12 -0.12 -19.16
CA LEU A 79 4.26 1.00 -18.80
C LEU A 79 3.94 1.96 -19.96
N ASP A 80 4.47 1.71 -21.17
CA ASP A 80 4.25 2.58 -22.32
C ASP A 80 2.75 2.67 -22.69
N ARG A 81 2.23 3.90 -22.71
CA ARG A 81 0.82 4.20 -23.04
C ARG A 81 0.45 3.76 -24.46
N ASN A 82 1.42 3.63 -25.36
CA ASN A 82 1.16 3.16 -26.73
C ASN A 82 0.96 1.64 -26.81
N THR A 83 1.35 0.90 -25.76
CA THR A 83 1.20 -0.54 -25.70
C THR A 83 -0.04 -0.89 -24.88
N SER A 84 -1.11 -1.33 -25.55
CA SER A 84 -2.29 -1.83 -24.85
C SER A 84 -1.95 -3.14 -24.15
N ASN A 85 -1.93 -3.11 -22.81
CA ASN A 85 -1.80 -4.31 -22.00
C ASN A 85 -3.03 -5.21 -22.22
N PRO A 86 -2.87 -6.46 -22.68
CA PRO A 86 -4.00 -7.36 -22.89
C PRO A 86 -4.59 -7.90 -21.58
N PHE A 87 -3.88 -7.74 -20.47
CA PHE A 87 -4.30 -8.25 -19.16
C PHE A 87 -5.16 -7.24 -18.40
N GLU A 88 -6.12 -7.75 -17.64
CA GLU A 88 -6.99 -6.92 -16.79
C GLU A 88 -6.22 -6.28 -15.64
N THR A 89 -5.31 -7.03 -15.00
CA THR A 89 -4.59 -6.58 -13.82
C THR A 89 -3.08 -6.74 -13.98
N ARG A 90 -2.35 -5.69 -13.62
CA ARG A 90 -0.90 -5.72 -13.45
C ARG A 90 -0.54 -5.47 -12.00
N TRP A 91 0.25 -6.34 -11.41
CA TRP A 91 0.80 -6.16 -10.08
C TRP A 91 2.29 -5.88 -10.15
N ILE A 92 2.74 -4.76 -9.61
CA ILE A 92 4.15 -4.40 -9.48
C ILE A 92 4.50 -4.40 -8.00
N ASN A 93 5.47 -5.20 -7.59
CA ASN A 93 5.94 -5.22 -6.20
C ASN A 93 7.41 -4.83 -6.11
N ILE A 94 7.75 -3.91 -5.21
CA ILE A 94 9.10 -3.40 -5.00
C ILE A 94 9.47 -3.53 -3.53
N TRP A 95 10.61 -4.17 -3.26
CA TRP A 95 11.23 -4.19 -1.93
C TRP A 95 12.43 -3.25 -1.89
N ALA A 96 12.67 -2.62 -0.74
CA ALA A 96 13.82 -1.74 -0.56
C ALA A 96 13.91 -0.65 -1.67
N PRO A 97 12.87 0.21 -1.80
CA PRO A 97 12.80 1.23 -2.85
C PRO A 97 14.00 2.20 -2.82
N GLU A 98 14.64 2.38 -1.67
CA GLU A 98 15.85 3.22 -1.54
C GLU A 98 17.01 2.73 -2.42
N ARG A 99 16.98 1.46 -2.85
CA ARG A 99 17.98 0.84 -3.73
C ARG A 99 17.57 0.84 -5.20
N GLN A 100 16.37 1.32 -5.52
CA GLN A 100 15.72 1.21 -6.83
C GLN A 100 15.10 2.55 -7.25
N VAL A 101 15.81 3.66 -6.98
CA VAL A 101 15.31 5.03 -7.18
C VAL A 101 14.91 5.29 -8.63
N GLU A 102 15.67 4.77 -9.60
CA GLU A 102 15.36 4.90 -11.03
C GLU A 102 14.05 4.17 -11.43
N LEU A 103 13.74 3.05 -10.78
CA LEU A 103 12.52 2.29 -11.00
C LEU A 103 11.31 3.07 -10.46
N ILE A 104 11.46 3.66 -9.26
CA ILE A 104 10.44 4.53 -8.66
C ILE A 104 10.24 5.80 -9.50
N GLN A 105 11.32 6.39 -10.02
CA GLN A 105 11.25 7.51 -10.97
C GLN A 105 10.37 7.17 -12.17
N ALA A 106 10.60 6.04 -12.83
CA ALA A 106 9.80 5.61 -13.98
C ALA A 106 8.30 5.49 -13.63
N LEU A 107 7.96 4.92 -12.47
CA LEU A 107 6.57 4.84 -11.99
C LEU A 107 5.97 6.21 -11.73
N THR A 108 6.70 7.07 -11.02
CA THR A 108 6.21 8.41 -10.66
C THR A 108 5.98 9.27 -11.89
N THR A 109 6.85 9.16 -12.91
CA THR A 109 6.66 9.83 -14.20
C THR A 109 5.46 9.28 -14.95
N ARG A 110 5.27 7.95 -15.00
CA ARG A 110 4.15 7.32 -15.72
C ARG A 110 2.79 7.73 -15.16
N TYR A 111 2.65 7.77 -13.85
CA TYR A 111 1.38 8.02 -13.17
C TYR A 111 1.25 9.45 -12.64
N GLU A 112 2.14 10.35 -13.08
CA GLU A 112 2.13 11.77 -12.73
C GLU A 112 2.12 12.01 -11.21
N MET A 113 2.84 11.15 -10.47
CA MET A 113 2.97 11.27 -9.02
C MET A 113 3.83 12.49 -8.67
N SER A 114 3.50 13.15 -7.57
CA SER A 114 4.29 14.31 -7.13
C SER A 114 5.74 13.92 -6.81
N HIS A 115 6.68 14.83 -7.10
CA HIS A 115 8.10 14.65 -6.73
C HIS A 115 8.26 14.41 -5.23
N ARG A 116 7.40 15.05 -4.41
CA ARG A 116 7.33 14.81 -2.97
C ARG A 116 7.02 13.34 -2.68
N LEU A 117 5.95 12.78 -3.24
CA LEU A 117 5.53 11.40 -2.99
C LEU A 117 6.63 10.40 -3.40
N GLY A 118 7.22 10.58 -4.59
CA GLY A 118 8.35 9.75 -5.02
C GLY A 118 9.57 9.84 -4.08
N GLY A 119 9.88 11.04 -3.57
CA GLY A 119 10.94 11.24 -2.58
C GLY A 119 10.65 10.55 -1.24
N LEU A 120 9.38 10.56 -0.79
CA LEU A 120 8.96 9.84 0.41
C LEU A 120 9.07 8.32 0.24
N MET A 121 8.75 7.78 -0.94
CA MET A 121 8.89 6.36 -1.27
C MET A 121 10.34 5.89 -1.22
N CYS A 122 11.29 6.72 -1.63
CA CYS A 122 12.72 6.41 -1.65
C CYS A 122 13.47 6.80 -0.37
N SER A 123 12.77 7.15 0.72
CA SER A 123 13.43 7.59 1.96
C SER A 123 14.26 6.48 2.58
N ASP A 124 15.54 6.75 2.84
CA ASP A 124 16.50 5.75 3.33
C ASP A 124 16.26 5.42 4.83
N PRO A 125 15.84 4.18 5.14
CA PRO A 125 15.61 3.75 6.52
C PRO A 125 16.90 3.65 7.36
N SER A 126 18.08 3.68 6.75
CA SER A 126 19.37 3.58 7.45
C SER A 126 19.80 4.90 8.11
N ARG A 127 19.19 6.04 7.74
CA ARG A 127 19.59 7.37 8.21
C ARG A 127 19.00 7.70 9.58
N SER A 128 19.54 7.10 10.64
CA SER A 128 19.25 7.56 12.01
C SER A 128 20.17 8.72 12.41
N LYS A 129 19.88 9.95 11.96
CA LYS A 129 20.42 11.13 12.67
C LYS A 129 19.62 11.27 13.96
N LYS A 130 20.30 11.47 15.10
CA LYS A 130 19.61 11.78 16.36
C LYS A 130 18.83 13.07 16.15
N ILE A 131 17.50 13.01 16.26
CA ILE A 131 16.66 14.21 16.25
C ILE A 131 16.96 14.97 17.53
N THR A 132 17.63 16.12 17.41
CA THR A 132 17.89 17.01 18.54
C THR A 132 16.55 17.61 18.97
N PRO A 133 16.10 17.41 20.22
CA PRO A 133 14.89 18.04 20.71
C PRO A 133 15.06 19.56 20.68
N VAL A 134 14.13 20.26 20.04
CA VAL A 134 14.13 21.74 19.97
C VAL A 134 13.60 22.36 21.27
N SER A 135 12.98 21.56 22.15
CA SER A 135 12.42 22.03 23.41
C SER A 135 13.51 22.41 24.42
N PRO A 136 13.50 23.64 24.95
CA PRO A 136 14.27 23.96 26.14
C PRO A 136 13.62 23.26 27.35
N LYS A 137 14.36 22.37 28.01
CA LYS A 137 14.17 21.89 29.40
C LYS A 137 12.83 21.20 29.75
N LEU A 138 12.85 19.87 29.74
CA LEU A 138 12.19 19.03 30.77
C LEU A 138 13.26 18.40 31.68
N ALA A 139 14.25 19.21 32.08
CA ALA A 139 15.19 18.83 33.12
C ALA A 139 14.63 19.35 34.44
N CYS A 140 14.27 18.41 35.30
CA CYS A 140 13.83 18.63 36.67
C CYS A 140 14.79 19.55 37.45
N ASP A 141 14.20 20.59 38.05
CA ASP A 141 14.56 21.39 39.22
C ASP A 141 16.03 21.51 39.67
N LYS A 142 16.52 22.76 39.64
CA LYS A 142 17.25 23.35 40.77
C LYS A 142 16.55 24.66 41.14
N PRO A 143 16.22 24.91 42.43
CA PRO A 143 15.70 26.20 42.83
C PRO A 143 16.87 27.17 42.96
N HIS A 144 16.76 28.37 42.39
CA HIS A 144 17.06 29.62 43.09
C HIS A 144 16.81 30.86 42.21
N ALA A 145 16.05 31.78 42.83
CA ALA A 145 16.14 33.24 42.75
C ALA A 145 15.65 33.96 41.47
N GLU A 146 14.37 34.37 41.55
CA GLU A 146 13.87 35.76 41.58
C GLU A 146 14.16 36.78 40.43
N HIS A 147 13.06 37.49 40.10
CA HIS A 147 12.89 38.77 39.38
C HIS A 147 13.08 38.74 37.85
N ASN A 148 12.17 39.25 36.99
CA ASN A 148 11.13 40.28 37.13
C ASN A 148 9.97 40.07 36.13
N GLU A 149 8.83 40.69 36.47
CA GLU A 149 7.60 40.84 35.67
C GLU A 149 7.80 41.64 34.37
N GLY A 150 6.92 41.39 33.38
CA GLY A 150 6.74 42.24 32.21
C GLY A 150 5.91 41.60 31.08
N ASP A 151 4.59 41.83 31.13
CA ASP A 151 3.60 41.90 30.04
C ASP A 151 3.50 40.84 28.92
N ASP A 152 2.43 40.04 29.05
CA ASP A 152 1.26 39.94 28.16
C ASP A 152 1.46 40.07 26.63
N LEU A 153 1.10 38.99 25.90
CA LEU A 153 0.15 39.03 24.80
C LEU A 153 -0.20 37.61 24.33
N SER A 154 -1.49 37.29 24.47
CA SER A 154 -2.19 36.12 23.97
C SER A 154 -2.00 35.87 22.47
N GLU A 155 -1.74 34.61 22.07
CA GLU A 155 -2.23 34.12 20.78
C GLU A 155 -2.61 32.64 20.83
N THR A 156 -3.93 32.42 20.87
CA THR A 156 -4.62 31.14 20.71
C THR A 156 -4.17 30.41 19.45
N THR A 157 -3.38 29.34 19.61
CA THR A 157 -3.10 28.41 18.52
C THR A 157 -4.28 27.45 18.36
N ARG A 158 -5.18 27.82 17.44
CA ARG A 158 -6.15 26.87 16.87
C ARG A 158 -5.38 25.69 16.30
N SER A 159 -5.72 24.48 16.75
CA SER A 159 -5.26 23.21 16.20
C SER A 159 -5.70 23.10 14.73
N GLY A 160 -4.83 23.55 13.83
CA GLY A 160 -4.98 23.41 12.39
C GLY A 160 -4.39 22.08 11.94
N ASP A 161 -5.23 21.30 11.27
CA ASP A 161 -4.90 20.08 10.55
C ASP A 161 -3.68 20.29 9.62
N ILE A 162 -2.60 19.55 9.89
CA ILE A 162 -1.32 19.62 9.17
C ILE A 162 -1.41 18.94 7.78
N GLU A 163 -2.47 18.21 7.49
CA GLU A 163 -2.64 17.44 6.26
C GLU A 163 -3.30 18.24 5.11
N SER A 164 -3.67 19.52 5.32
CA SER A 164 -4.24 20.37 4.27
C SER A 164 -3.14 21.10 3.47
N GLY A 165 -2.93 20.66 2.22
CA GLY A 165 -1.86 21.10 1.30
C GLY A 165 -1.90 22.56 0.83
N SER A 166 -2.71 23.44 1.42
CA SER A 166 -2.94 24.81 0.94
C SER A 166 -1.85 25.82 1.32
N ARG A 167 -0.80 25.42 2.06
CA ARG A 167 0.21 26.36 2.57
C ARG A 167 1.49 26.46 1.73
N PHE A 168 1.63 25.64 0.69
CA PHE A 168 2.90 25.49 -0.05
C PHE A 168 3.02 26.35 -1.33
N GLU A 169 1.94 26.94 -1.83
CA GLU A 169 1.98 27.76 -3.06
C GLU A 169 2.79 29.05 -2.91
N LYS A 170 3.10 29.50 -1.69
CA LYS A 170 3.81 30.78 -1.46
C LYS A 170 5.33 30.69 -1.37
N LEU A 171 5.93 29.50 -1.53
CA LEU A 171 7.40 29.31 -1.45
C LEU A 171 8.02 28.74 -2.72
N ALA A 172 7.24 28.42 -3.76
CA ALA A 172 7.76 27.89 -5.02
C ALA A 172 8.02 29.00 -6.04
N SER A 173 9.05 29.82 -5.79
CA SER A 173 9.68 30.66 -6.82
C SER A 173 11.19 30.53 -6.75
N VAL A 174 11.70 29.31 -6.95
CA VAL A 174 13.07 29.03 -7.44
C VAL A 174 13.00 27.73 -8.24
N GLU A 175 13.63 27.72 -9.41
CA GLU A 175 13.67 26.66 -10.43
C GLU A 175 13.66 25.22 -9.86
N GLY A 176 12.73 24.39 -10.35
CA GLY A 176 12.49 23.05 -9.80
C GLY A 176 13.64 22.07 -10.04
N PRO A 177 13.99 21.20 -9.07
CA PRO A 177 14.99 20.16 -9.25
C PRO A 177 14.45 19.02 -10.14
N THR A 178 15.18 18.71 -11.20
CA THR A 178 14.82 17.73 -12.25
C THR A 178 15.16 16.28 -11.93
N SER A 179 15.60 15.92 -10.72
CA SER A 179 15.96 14.54 -10.37
C SER A 179 15.63 14.16 -8.93
N LEU A 180 14.94 13.03 -8.77
CA LEU A 180 14.65 12.36 -7.50
C LEU A 180 15.93 11.92 -6.76
N GLU A 181 17.09 11.85 -7.40
CA GLU A 181 18.35 11.58 -6.69
C GLU A 181 18.78 12.73 -5.77
N LYS A 182 18.38 13.97 -6.10
CA LYS A 182 18.55 15.15 -5.23
C LYS A 182 17.45 15.26 -4.18
N SER A 183 16.41 14.42 -4.21
CA SER A 183 15.37 14.33 -3.16
C SER A 183 15.87 13.73 -1.83
N LYS A 184 17.17 13.38 -1.75
CA LYS A 184 17.92 13.23 -0.49
C LYS A 184 17.80 14.45 0.46
N GLU A 185 17.23 15.57 -0.03
CA GLU A 185 16.96 16.83 0.67
C GLU A 185 15.49 17.07 1.06
N PHE A 186 14.59 16.08 1.04
CA PHE A 186 13.32 16.19 1.80
C PHE A 186 13.58 16.04 3.32
N ASP A 187 14.53 16.82 3.82
CA ASP A 187 14.85 17.02 5.23
C ASP A 187 13.99 18.20 5.71
N MET A 188 12.77 17.90 6.15
CA MET A 188 11.92 18.90 6.79
C MET A 188 12.62 19.33 8.08
N SER A 189 13.31 20.47 8.06
CA SER A 189 13.86 21.08 9.29
C SER A 189 14.64 20.10 10.20
N GLY A 190 15.46 19.21 9.63
CA GLY A 190 16.37 18.33 10.38
C GLY A 190 15.83 16.96 10.81
N PHE A 191 14.72 16.47 10.25
CA PHE A 191 14.30 15.07 10.37
C PHE A 191 13.80 14.47 9.04
N SER A 192 14.10 13.18 8.82
CA SER A 192 13.71 12.46 7.59
C SER A 192 12.35 11.76 7.73
N PHE A 193 11.71 11.46 6.60
CA PHE A 193 10.45 10.71 6.59
C PHE A 193 10.57 9.33 7.26
N SER A 194 11.64 8.57 6.95
CA SER A 194 11.90 7.29 7.63
C SER A 194 11.95 7.42 9.16
N GLN A 195 12.49 8.53 9.69
CA GLN A 195 12.49 8.77 11.14
C GLN A 195 11.10 9.06 11.70
N LEU A 196 10.23 9.72 10.92
CA LEU A 196 8.85 9.98 11.31
C LEU A 196 8.08 8.66 11.46
N VAL A 197 8.11 7.81 10.43
CA VAL A 197 7.42 6.51 10.46
C VAL A 197 8.03 5.56 11.49
N ASP A 198 9.36 5.60 11.68
CA ASP A 198 10.04 4.84 12.73
C ASP A 198 9.60 5.26 14.14
N LYS A 199 9.29 6.54 14.34
CA LYS A 199 8.84 7.07 15.63
C LYS A 199 7.35 6.85 15.87
N ILE A 200 6.52 7.00 14.84
CA ILE A 200 5.06 6.97 14.93
C ILE A 200 4.54 5.71 14.22
N TRP A 201 4.42 4.60 14.95
CA TRP A 201 3.99 3.33 14.37
C TRP A 201 2.56 3.35 13.83
N HIS A 202 1.70 4.23 14.35
CA HIS A 202 0.34 4.42 13.84
C HIS A 202 0.26 5.48 12.74
N PHE A 203 1.40 5.97 12.23
CA PHE A 203 1.40 6.88 11.09
C PHE A 203 0.76 6.18 9.89
N SER A 204 -0.07 6.94 9.17
CA SER A 204 -0.75 6.51 7.96
C SER A 204 -0.90 7.73 7.05
N SER A 205 -0.86 7.51 5.74
CA SER A 205 -1.11 8.57 4.75
C SER A 205 -2.04 8.07 3.68
N VAL A 206 -2.88 8.96 3.14
CA VAL A 206 -3.72 8.69 1.97
C VAL A 206 -3.55 9.86 1.01
N ASP A 207 -3.09 9.58 -0.20
CA ASP A 207 -2.81 10.55 -1.26
C ASP A 207 -3.62 10.18 -2.51
N TYR A 208 -4.16 11.19 -3.19
CA TYR A 208 -4.98 11.02 -4.39
C TYR A 208 -4.35 11.81 -5.53
N GLY A 209 -4.02 11.11 -6.60
CA GLY A 209 -3.63 11.70 -7.87
C GLY A 209 -4.76 11.61 -8.90
N ASN A 210 -4.47 12.08 -10.12
CA ASN A 210 -5.39 11.97 -11.24
C ASN A 210 -5.51 10.52 -11.74
N GLU A 211 -4.38 9.80 -11.79
CA GLU A 211 -4.30 8.43 -12.30
C GLU A 211 -4.14 7.38 -11.18
N TYR A 212 -4.13 7.78 -9.90
CA TYR A 212 -3.84 6.86 -8.81
C TYR A 212 -4.51 7.23 -7.47
N THR A 213 -4.72 6.22 -6.63
CA THR A 213 -4.93 6.36 -5.19
C THR A 213 -3.80 5.65 -4.47
N CYS A 214 -3.11 6.35 -3.57
CA CYS A 214 -1.95 5.85 -2.84
C CYS A 214 -2.22 5.85 -1.34
N ILE A 215 -1.93 4.74 -0.67
CA ILE A 215 -1.95 4.66 0.79
C ILE A 215 -0.56 4.29 1.30
N GLY A 216 -0.23 4.85 2.46
CA GLY A 216 0.96 4.51 3.21
C GLY A 216 0.57 4.04 4.60
N TYR A 217 1.10 2.91 5.03
CA TYR A 217 0.79 2.32 6.34
C TYR A 217 1.94 1.47 6.88
N ASN A 218 1.96 1.30 8.20
CA ASN A 218 2.90 0.41 8.87
C ASN A 218 2.27 -0.99 9.00
N SER A 219 3.02 -2.03 8.66
CA SER A 219 2.72 -3.42 9.00
C SER A 219 3.60 -3.87 10.17
N LEU A 220 3.11 -4.76 11.01
CA LEU A 220 3.87 -5.33 12.13
C LEU A 220 3.95 -6.85 12.00
N TYR A 221 5.16 -7.39 11.91
CA TYR A 221 5.39 -8.82 11.73
C TYR A 221 6.04 -9.45 12.95
N VAL A 222 5.39 -10.43 13.58
CA VAL A 222 6.01 -11.23 14.63
C VAL A 222 6.78 -12.38 14.00
N VAL A 223 8.10 -12.38 14.14
CA VAL A 223 8.96 -13.45 13.60
C VAL A 223 9.39 -14.37 14.74
N PRO A 224 8.91 -15.63 14.79
CA PRO A 224 9.35 -16.58 15.79
C PRO A 224 10.87 -16.74 15.75
N SER A 225 11.51 -16.77 16.92
CA SER A 225 12.96 -16.99 17.08
C SER A 225 13.88 -15.84 16.62
N VAL A 226 13.32 -14.70 16.22
CA VAL A 226 14.10 -13.49 15.88
C VAL A 226 13.69 -12.34 16.79
N ALA A 227 14.57 -11.99 17.72
CA ALA A 227 14.37 -10.83 18.59
C ALA A 227 14.89 -9.57 17.89
N PHE A 228 13.96 -8.69 17.49
CA PHE A 228 14.32 -7.37 16.97
C PHE A 228 14.62 -6.42 18.13
N LYS A 229 15.67 -5.61 18.01
CA LYS A 229 16.03 -4.64 19.06
C LYS A 229 15.09 -3.43 18.98
N GLN A 230 13.97 -3.50 19.69
CA GLN A 230 13.03 -2.39 19.76
C GLN A 230 13.32 -1.45 20.93
N PRO A 231 13.12 -0.13 20.76
CA PRO A 231 13.04 0.80 21.88
C PRO A 231 12.01 0.36 22.93
N PRO A 232 12.23 0.66 24.23
CA PRO A 232 11.35 0.21 25.30
C PRO A 232 9.92 0.72 25.14
N GLY A 233 8.95 -0.15 25.46
CA GLY A 233 7.51 0.14 25.39
C GLY A 233 6.94 0.13 23.98
N ARG A 234 7.62 -0.52 23.02
CA ARG A 234 7.10 -0.81 21.67
C ARG A 234 6.71 -2.28 21.58
N PRO A 235 5.65 -2.61 20.82
CA PRO A 235 5.25 -3.99 20.64
C PRO A 235 6.40 -4.86 20.09
N ASP A 236 6.39 -6.13 20.50
CA ASP A 236 7.26 -7.14 19.90
C ASP A 236 7.05 -7.23 18.37
N GLY A 237 8.07 -7.66 17.64
CA GLY A 237 8.04 -7.84 16.19
C GLY A 237 8.74 -6.75 15.39
N LYS A 238 8.58 -6.86 14.07
CA LYS A 238 9.22 -6.00 13.08
C LYS A 238 8.19 -5.14 12.38
N ARG A 239 8.24 -3.84 12.65
CA ARG A 239 7.51 -2.84 11.88
C ARG A 239 8.14 -2.67 10.50
N VAL A 240 7.31 -2.58 9.47
CA VAL A 240 7.67 -2.34 8.07
C VAL A 240 6.68 -1.35 7.45
N TRP A 241 7.18 -0.21 6.99
CA TRP A 241 6.43 0.77 6.21
C TRP A 241 6.17 0.27 4.79
N SER A 242 4.92 0.39 4.36
CA SER A 242 4.45 -0.05 3.04
C SER A 242 3.66 1.05 2.35
N TRP A 243 3.88 1.20 1.04
CA TRP A 243 3.01 1.94 0.14
C TRP A 243 2.19 0.96 -0.70
N LEU A 244 0.92 1.29 -0.91
CA LEU A 244 0.04 0.54 -1.79
C LEU A 244 -0.74 1.50 -2.66
N ILE A 245 -0.68 1.29 -3.97
CA ILE A 245 -1.19 2.22 -4.97
C ILE A 245 -2.09 1.45 -5.93
N VAL A 246 -3.26 2.01 -6.24
CA VAL A 246 -4.14 1.53 -7.31
C VAL A 246 -4.21 2.59 -8.38
N CYS A 247 -3.92 2.20 -9.61
CA CYS A 247 -3.94 3.06 -10.78
C CYS A 247 -5.23 2.88 -11.58
N THR A 248 -5.58 3.88 -12.38
CA THR A 248 -6.78 3.88 -13.24
C THR A 248 -6.74 2.84 -14.36
N ASP A 249 -5.55 2.38 -14.74
CA ASP A 249 -5.32 1.40 -15.82
C ASP A 249 -5.34 -0.07 -15.35
N GLY A 250 -5.76 -0.32 -14.10
CA GLY A 250 -5.78 -1.66 -13.50
C GLY A 250 -4.42 -2.11 -12.93
N THR A 251 -3.42 -1.23 -12.90
CA THR A 251 -2.15 -1.51 -12.24
C THR A 251 -2.26 -1.30 -10.72
N VAL A 252 -1.74 -2.26 -9.95
CA VAL A 252 -1.57 -2.18 -8.49
C VAL A 252 -0.08 -2.21 -8.18
N ILE A 253 0.40 -1.23 -7.40
CA ILE A 253 1.81 -1.12 -7.03
C ILE A 253 1.92 -1.27 -5.51
N SER A 254 2.69 -2.25 -5.06
CA SER A 254 3.06 -2.42 -3.64
C SER A 254 4.55 -2.16 -3.45
N ILE A 255 4.89 -1.31 -2.49
CA ILE A 255 6.27 -0.96 -2.17
C ILE A 255 6.48 -1.20 -0.69
N GLN A 256 7.51 -1.96 -0.33
CA GLN A 256 7.85 -2.24 1.06
C GLN A 256 9.26 -1.72 1.36
N GLU A 257 9.40 -0.99 2.46
CA GLU A 257 10.72 -0.55 2.92
C GLU A 257 11.63 -1.74 3.21
N ASN A 258 12.94 -1.49 3.27
CA ASN A 258 13.90 -2.50 3.70
C ASN A 258 13.81 -2.76 5.22
N PRO A 259 13.33 -3.93 5.66
CA PRO A 259 13.18 -4.20 7.09
C PRO A 259 14.53 -4.29 7.80
N PHE A 260 15.63 -4.59 7.12
CA PHE A 260 16.91 -4.92 7.77
C PHE A 260 17.96 -3.80 7.69
N ALA A 261 17.56 -2.58 7.36
CA ALA A 261 18.48 -1.46 7.18
C ALA A 261 19.34 -1.14 8.44
N GLN A 262 18.75 -1.30 9.63
CA GLN A 262 19.40 -1.01 10.92
C GLN A 262 19.76 -2.28 11.73
N GLU A 263 19.46 -3.47 11.20
CA GLU A 263 19.52 -4.72 11.98
C GLU A 263 20.75 -5.56 11.62
N THR A 264 21.46 -6.03 12.63
CA THR A 264 22.56 -7.00 12.49
C THR A 264 22.08 -8.42 12.77
N LEU A 265 21.34 -8.99 11.82
CA LEU A 265 20.85 -10.38 11.90
C LEU A 265 21.81 -11.36 11.24
N SER A 266 21.86 -12.59 11.74
CA SER A 266 22.51 -13.69 11.01
C SER A 266 21.75 -14.02 9.71
N PRO A 267 22.40 -14.63 8.71
CA PRO A 267 21.75 -15.01 7.46
C PRO A 267 20.50 -15.88 7.66
N ASP A 268 20.54 -16.83 8.60
CA ASP A 268 19.42 -17.73 8.88
C ASP A 268 18.23 -16.98 9.52
N GLN A 269 18.51 -16.08 10.48
CA GLN A 269 17.49 -15.23 11.09
C GLN A 269 16.87 -14.28 10.07
N ARG A 270 17.69 -13.69 9.18
CA ARG A 270 17.20 -12.85 8.09
C ARG A 270 16.30 -13.65 7.16
N GLN A 271 16.70 -14.86 6.78
CA GLN A 271 15.90 -15.72 5.91
C GLN A 271 14.58 -16.15 6.57
N ALA A 272 14.58 -16.43 7.88
CA ALA A 272 13.37 -16.72 8.64
C ALA A 272 12.44 -15.51 8.69
N ALA A 273 12.98 -14.32 8.96
CA ALA A 273 12.23 -13.07 8.96
C ALA A 273 11.62 -12.75 7.59
N LEU A 274 12.39 -12.91 6.51
CA LEU A 274 11.91 -12.70 5.13
C LEU A 274 10.73 -13.61 4.80
N LYS A 275 10.78 -14.89 5.20
CA LYS A 275 9.67 -15.83 4.98
C LYS A 275 8.38 -15.38 5.65
N VAL A 276 8.46 -14.74 6.81
CA VAL A 276 7.28 -14.19 7.52
C VAL A 276 6.81 -12.90 6.85
N ILE A 277 7.71 -11.95 6.62
CA ILE A 277 7.37 -10.63 6.06
C ILE A 277 6.76 -10.76 4.65
N ARG A 278 7.29 -11.66 3.81
CA ARG A 278 6.80 -11.88 2.44
C ARG A 278 5.72 -12.97 2.33
N ARG A 279 5.24 -13.49 3.46
CA ARG A 279 4.24 -14.57 3.51
C ARG A 279 2.98 -14.21 2.75
N ASN A 280 2.40 -13.04 3.02
CA ASN A 280 1.16 -12.61 2.38
C ASN A 280 1.35 -12.44 0.86
N THR A 281 2.45 -11.79 0.43
CA THR A 281 2.82 -11.67 -0.99
C THR A 281 2.87 -13.03 -1.68
N GLY A 282 3.45 -14.04 -1.03
CA GLY A 282 3.51 -15.40 -1.58
C GLY A 282 2.17 -16.13 -1.63
N LEU A 283 1.28 -15.87 -0.67
CA LEU A 283 -0.09 -16.40 -0.69
C LEU A 283 -0.92 -15.76 -1.80
N ILE A 284 -0.81 -14.45 -2.00
CA ILE A 284 -1.45 -13.71 -3.09
C ILE A 284 -0.95 -14.21 -4.45
N LEU A 285 0.38 -14.32 -4.63
CA LEU A 285 0.97 -14.85 -5.86
C LEU A 285 0.47 -16.28 -6.13
N SER A 286 0.36 -17.09 -5.08
CA SER A 286 -0.22 -18.43 -5.19
C SER A 286 -1.69 -18.36 -5.63
N GLY A 287 -2.49 -17.47 -5.05
CA GLY A 287 -3.90 -17.26 -5.40
C GLY A 287 -4.16 -16.92 -6.87
N ILE A 288 -3.21 -16.26 -7.52
CA ILE A 288 -3.27 -15.88 -8.94
C ILE A 288 -3.03 -17.09 -9.87
N SER A 289 -2.33 -18.13 -9.39
CA SER A 289 -1.97 -19.32 -10.17
C SER A 289 -3.04 -20.42 -10.13
N LYS A 290 -3.25 -21.10 -11.27
CA LYS A 290 -4.04 -22.34 -11.34
C LYS A 290 -3.49 -23.47 -10.45
N GLN A 291 -2.18 -23.50 -10.20
CA GLN A 291 -1.49 -24.53 -9.42
C GLN A 291 -1.87 -24.51 -7.93
N HIS A 292 -2.44 -23.41 -7.44
CA HIS A 292 -2.80 -23.26 -6.03
C HIS A 292 -4.04 -24.06 -5.61
N LYS A 293 -4.82 -24.59 -6.56
CA LYS A 293 -6.03 -25.42 -6.28
C LYS A 293 -5.75 -26.61 -5.37
N GLU A 294 -4.56 -27.21 -5.43
CA GLU A 294 -4.21 -28.33 -4.54
C GLU A 294 -3.97 -27.91 -3.08
N LYS A 295 -3.40 -26.71 -2.87
CA LYS A 295 -3.15 -26.15 -1.53
C LYS A 295 -4.40 -25.52 -0.89
N LYS A 296 -5.37 -25.05 -1.69
CA LYS A 296 -6.65 -24.47 -1.21
C LYS A 296 -7.44 -25.40 -0.29
N LYS A 297 -7.32 -26.72 -0.48
CA LYS A 297 -8.02 -27.72 0.35
C LYS A 297 -7.53 -27.77 1.80
N GLN A 298 -6.35 -27.22 2.10
CA GLN A 298 -5.73 -27.37 3.42
C GLN A 298 -6.08 -26.23 4.40
N ASN A 299 -6.34 -25.00 3.92
CA ASN A 299 -6.66 -23.85 4.77
C ASN A 299 -7.57 -22.83 4.06
N PRO A 300 -8.90 -22.93 4.22
CA PRO A 300 -9.87 -22.01 3.59
C PRO A 300 -9.70 -20.55 4.02
N LEU A 301 -9.28 -20.30 5.26
CA LEU A 301 -9.05 -18.96 5.82
C LEU A 301 -7.91 -18.19 5.12
N MET A 302 -7.04 -18.90 4.40
CA MET A 302 -5.86 -18.33 3.74
C MET A 302 -6.00 -18.32 2.21
N ASN A 303 -7.21 -18.60 1.72
CA ASN A 303 -7.49 -18.68 0.30
C ASN A 303 -7.77 -17.28 -0.25
N THR A 304 -6.94 -16.82 -1.17
CA THR A 304 -7.14 -15.60 -1.91
C THR A 304 -7.90 -15.90 -3.21
N HIS A 305 -8.97 -15.15 -3.45
CA HIS A 305 -9.75 -15.23 -4.67
C HIS A 305 -9.63 -13.92 -5.44
N ILE A 306 -8.65 -13.87 -6.34
CA ILE A 306 -8.25 -12.66 -7.09
C ILE A 306 -8.46 -12.83 -8.60
N ARG A 307 -8.64 -14.08 -9.05
CA ARG A 307 -8.78 -14.45 -10.47
C ARG A 307 -9.85 -15.51 -10.62
N ASN A 308 -10.68 -15.42 -11.67
CA ASN A 308 -11.61 -16.50 -11.97
C ASN A 308 -10.88 -17.65 -12.64
N PHE A 309 -11.30 -18.87 -12.28
CA PHE A 309 -10.87 -20.08 -12.98
C PHE A 309 -12.09 -20.68 -13.65
N SER A 310 -11.96 -21.26 -14.85
CA SER A 310 -13.11 -21.71 -15.67
C SER A 310 -14.05 -22.74 -15.01
N ASN A 311 -13.69 -23.28 -13.85
CA ASN A 311 -14.51 -24.23 -13.09
C ASN A 311 -15.27 -23.56 -11.93
N ALA A 312 -15.28 -22.22 -11.84
CA ALA A 312 -16.00 -21.50 -10.80
C ALA A 312 -17.51 -21.47 -11.11
N SER A 313 -18.33 -21.74 -10.10
CA SER A 313 -19.78 -21.54 -10.17
C SER A 313 -20.11 -20.07 -10.46
N SER A 314 -21.19 -19.81 -11.21
CA SER A 314 -21.63 -18.46 -11.61
C SER A 314 -21.70 -17.47 -10.45
N ASP A 315 -22.08 -17.94 -9.26
CA ASP A 315 -22.31 -17.12 -8.07
C ASP A 315 -21.02 -16.65 -7.38
N MET A 316 -19.86 -17.24 -7.73
CA MET A 316 -18.55 -16.88 -7.16
C MET A 316 -17.65 -16.15 -8.15
N ARG A 317 -18.15 -15.77 -9.33
CA ARG A 317 -17.34 -15.14 -10.36
C ARG A 317 -17.08 -13.68 -10.02
N ILE A 318 -15.81 -13.30 -9.96
CA ILE A 318 -15.34 -11.92 -9.87
C ILE A 318 -15.84 -11.18 -11.10
N LYS A 319 -16.41 -9.98 -10.90
CA LYS A 319 -16.85 -9.16 -12.03
C LYS A 319 -15.65 -8.59 -12.78
N GLU A 320 -15.81 -8.43 -14.08
CA GLU A 320 -14.79 -7.78 -14.92
C GLU A 320 -14.47 -6.37 -14.36
N GLY A 321 -13.19 -6.10 -14.16
CA GLY A 321 -12.66 -4.85 -13.61
C GLY A 321 -12.52 -4.83 -12.08
N GLU A 322 -12.99 -5.86 -11.35
CA GLU A 322 -12.81 -5.94 -9.89
C GLU A 322 -11.45 -6.54 -9.48
N GLY A 323 -10.69 -7.14 -10.42
CA GLY A 323 -9.39 -7.77 -10.15
C GLY A 323 -8.38 -6.87 -9.40
N PRO A 324 -8.11 -5.63 -9.86
CA PRO A 324 -7.19 -4.72 -9.19
C PRO A 324 -7.67 -4.31 -7.79
N SER A 325 -8.98 -4.16 -7.61
CA SER A 325 -9.57 -3.79 -6.31
C SER A 325 -9.48 -4.93 -5.30
N LEU A 326 -9.69 -6.17 -5.74
CA LEU A 326 -9.50 -7.36 -4.91
C LEU A 326 -8.04 -7.55 -4.56
N LEU A 327 -7.13 -7.41 -5.53
CA LEU A 327 -5.69 -7.47 -5.27
C LEU A 327 -5.26 -6.42 -4.23
N PHE A 328 -5.71 -5.18 -4.38
CA PHE A 328 -5.49 -4.13 -3.38
C PHE A 328 -5.97 -4.54 -1.99
N TYR A 329 -7.19 -5.08 -1.91
CA TYR A 329 -7.78 -5.55 -0.66
C TYR A 329 -6.93 -6.64 0.01
N TYR A 330 -6.53 -7.69 -0.71
CA TYR A 330 -5.73 -8.78 -0.13
C TYR A 330 -4.29 -8.38 0.21
N ILE A 331 -3.70 -7.42 -0.51
CA ILE A 331 -2.37 -6.89 -0.14
C ILE A 331 -2.48 -6.09 1.16
N PHE A 332 -3.51 -5.25 1.28
CA PHE A 332 -3.73 -4.42 2.47
C PHE A 332 -4.11 -5.27 3.70
N ASP A 333 -5.03 -6.21 3.53
CA ASP A 333 -5.54 -7.06 4.60
C ASP A 333 -4.69 -8.33 4.70
N ASP A 334 -3.55 -8.24 5.42
CA ASP A 334 -2.69 -9.38 5.76
C ASP A 334 -3.39 -10.30 6.76
N TRP A 335 -4.32 -11.11 6.25
CA TRP A 335 -5.20 -11.98 7.04
C TRP A 335 -4.44 -12.94 7.95
N VAL A 336 -3.27 -13.42 7.51
CA VAL A 336 -2.51 -14.39 8.32
C VAL A 336 -2.02 -13.75 9.61
N THR A 337 -1.52 -12.52 9.49
CA THR A 337 -1.02 -11.73 10.62
C THR A 337 -2.20 -11.23 11.47
N ASN A 338 -3.26 -10.72 10.83
CA ASN A 338 -4.46 -10.23 11.52
C ASN A 338 -5.17 -11.34 12.32
N TYR A 339 -5.35 -12.53 11.75
CA TYR A 339 -5.93 -13.68 12.46
C TYR A 339 -4.99 -14.25 13.51
N GLY A 340 -3.68 -14.25 13.26
CA GLY A 340 -2.67 -14.59 14.25
C GLY A 340 -2.85 -13.78 15.53
N LEU A 341 -3.10 -12.48 15.38
CA LEU A 341 -3.35 -11.56 16.50
C LEU A 341 -4.67 -11.85 17.20
N VAL A 342 -5.78 -12.03 16.46
CA VAL A 342 -7.11 -12.29 17.04
C VAL A 342 -7.14 -13.59 17.84
N ILE A 343 -6.48 -14.65 17.35
CA ILE A 343 -6.42 -15.96 18.03
C ILE A 343 -5.44 -15.92 19.22
N GLY A 344 -4.69 -14.83 19.40
CA GLY A 344 -3.66 -14.70 20.44
C GLY A 344 -2.43 -15.56 20.18
N ARG A 345 -2.23 -16.02 18.94
CA ARG A 345 -1.04 -16.76 18.51
C ARG A 345 0.13 -15.80 18.25
N GLU A 346 -0.18 -14.62 17.72
CA GLU A 346 0.76 -13.53 17.55
C GLU A 346 0.52 -12.50 18.67
N HIS A 347 1.61 -11.99 19.25
CA HIS A 347 1.60 -11.11 20.42
C HIS A 347 0.83 -11.70 21.63
N SER A 348 1.50 -12.54 22.42
CA SER A 348 0.93 -13.22 23.60
C SER A 348 0.66 -12.28 24.80
N TYR A 349 0.18 -11.06 24.56
CA TYR A 349 -0.10 -10.07 25.59
C TYR A 349 -1.17 -10.54 26.57
N SER A 350 -2.19 -11.26 26.11
CA SER A 350 -3.24 -11.79 27.01
C SER A 350 -2.65 -12.77 28.02
N SER A 351 -1.79 -13.68 27.57
CA SER A 351 -1.12 -14.65 28.45
C SER A 351 -0.08 -13.97 29.35
N ALA A 352 0.65 -12.98 28.83
CA ALA A 352 1.60 -12.19 29.61
C ALA A 352 0.91 -11.36 30.70
N LEU A 353 -0.24 -10.73 30.39
CA LEU A 353 -1.05 -9.98 31.33
C LEU A 353 -1.66 -10.88 32.41
N GLU A 354 -2.17 -12.06 32.05
CA GLU A 354 -2.73 -12.98 33.04
C GLU A 354 -1.64 -13.51 33.97
N LYS A 355 -0.48 -13.86 33.42
CA LYS A 355 0.69 -14.23 34.22
C LYS A 355 1.10 -13.10 35.16
N LEU A 356 1.21 -11.87 34.65
CA LEU A 356 1.56 -10.70 35.45
C LEU A 356 0.54 -10.46 36.57
N ARG A 357 -0.75 -10.63 36.27
CA ARG A 357 -1.82 -10.54 37.26
C ARG A 357 -1.66 -11.59 38.35
N THR A 358 -1.38 -12.85 38.00
CA THR A 358 -1.12 -13.91 38.98
C THR A 358 0.09 -13.57 39.84
N ASP A 359 1.21 -13.16 39.22
CA ASP A 359 2.44 -12.79 39.93
C ASP A 359 2.20 -11.63 40.92
N MET A 360 1.39 -10.63 40.53
CA MET A 360 1.01 -9.51 41.41
C MET A 360 0.10 -9.93 42.57
N LEU A 361 -0.76 -10.94 42.38
CA LEU A 361 -1.64 -11.48 43.42
C LEU A 361 -0.87 -12.35 44.43
N GLU A 362 0.07 -13.17 43.96
CA GLU A 362 0.86 -14.05 44.82
C GLU A 362 1.96 -13.30 45.57
N LYS A 363 2.67 -12.40 44.88
CA LYS A 363 3.78 -11.64 45.45
C LYS A 363 3.86 -10.22 44.86
N PRO A 364 3.18 -9.23 45.45
CA PRO A 364 3.21 -7.87 44.95
C PRO A 364 4.61 -7.27 45.11
N GLN A 365 5.32 -7.10 43.99
CA GLN A 365 6.62 -6.41 43.91
C GLN A 365 6.49 -5.15 43.07
N VAL A 366 7.27 -4.12 43.40
CA VAL A 366 7.25 -2.82 42.69
C VAL A 366 7.64 -2.98 41.21
N ASP A 367 8.53 -3.91 40.90
CA ASP A 367 8.98 -4.16 39.52
C ASP A 367 7.82 -4.62 38.61
N LEU A 368 6.85 -5.37 39.14
CA LEU A 368 5.67 -5.82 38.40
C LEU A 368 4.79 -4.65 37.93
N ILE A 369 4.83 -3.51 38.64
CA ILE A 369 4.12 -2.29 38.22
C ILE A 369 4.81 -1.68 36.98
N THR A 370 6.14 -1.72 36.93
CA THR A 370 6.90 -1.28 35.76
C THR A 370 6.61 -2.16 34.56
N ASP A 371 6.52 -3.48 34.76
CA ASP A 371 6.14 -4.43 33.70
C ASP A 371 4.71 -4.19 33.20
N LEU A 372 3.77 -3.93 34.12
CA LEU A 372 2.39 -3.58 33.76
C LEU A 372 2.33 -2.30 32.93
N HIS A 373 3.08 -1.28 33.32
CA HIS A 373 3.18 -0.03 32.55
C HIS A 373 3.82 -0.26 31.17
N GLY A 374 4.83 -1.13 31.08
CA GLY A 374 5.45 -1.55 29.82
C GLY A 374 4.42 -2.18 28.88
N MET A 375 3.75 -3.24 29.33
CA MET A 375 2.72 -3.93 28.55
C MET A 375 1.56 -2.99 28.16
N GLY A 376 1.13 -2.12 29.08
CA GLY A 376 0.08 -1.13 28.81
C GLY A 376 0.47 -0.16 27.68
N ARG A 377 1.73 0.27 27.62
CA ARG A 377 2.23 1.12 26.52
C ARG A 377 2.28 0.38 25.20
N GLU A 378 2.74 -0.86 25.20
CA GLU A 378 2.81 -1.71 24.00
C GLU A 378 1.41 -1.93 23.41
N LEU A 379 0.45 -2.31 24.25
CA LEU A 379 -0.95 -2.46 23.85
C LEU A 379 -1.58 -1.16 23.34
N ALA A 380 -1.25 -0.02 23.95
CA ALA A 380 -1.74 1.28 23.48
C ALA A 380 -1.21 1.61 22.07
N ILE A 381 0.05 1.28 21.77
CA ILE A 381 0.62 1.46 20.43
C ILE A 381 -0.03 0.52 19.43
N LEU A 382 -0.18 -0.76 19.79
CA LEU A 382 -0.83 -1.76 18.93
C LEU A 382 -2.28 -1.36 18.62
N LYS A 383 -3.04 -0.91 19.61
CA LYS A 383 -4.40 -0.38 19.41
C LYS A 383 -4.41 0.79 18.42
N ARG A 384 -3.49 1.75 18.56
CA ARG A 384 -3.40 2.90 17.65
C ARG A 384 -3.02 2.49 16.22
N LEU A 385 -2.19 1.45 16.06
CA LEU A 385 -1.86 0.90 14.76
C LEU A 385 -3.11 0.37 14.04
N TYR A 386 -3.94 -0.45 14.70
CA TYR A 386 -5.16 -0.95 14.07
C TYR A 386 -6.23 0.13 13.88
N GLN A 387 -6.28 1.14 14.76
CA GLN A 387 -7.11 2.32 14.53
C GLN A 387 -6.67 3.12 13.30
N SER A 388 -5.37 3.13 12.94
CA SER A 388 -4.94 3.81 11.71
C SER A 388 -5.41 3.06 10.46
N TYR A 389 -5.54 1.73 10.50
CA TYR A 389 -6.13 0.97 9.40
C TYR A 389 -7.62 1.31 9.21
N GLU A 390 -8.36 1.45 10.31
CA GLU A 390 -9.76 1.90 10.28
C GLU A 390 -9.88 3.31 9.66
N LEU A 391 -8.97 4.23 10.02
CA LEU A 391 -8.91 5.57 9.44
C LEU A 391 -8.62 5.54 7.94
N ILE A 392 -7.69 4.69 7.48
CA ILE A 392 -7.39 4.51 6.05
C ILE A 392 -8.65 4.02 5.32
N ALA A 393 -9.28 2.96 5.80
CA ALA A 393 -10.48 2.40 5.19
C ALA A 393 -11.61 3.45 5.11
N THR A 394 -11.83 4.18 6.20
CA THR A 394 -12.83 5.25 6.27
C THR A 394 -12.53 6.37 5.27
N ARG A 395 -11.27 6.79 5.12
CA ARG A 395 -10.86 7.83 4.17
C ARG A 395 -11.11 7.40 2.72
N ILE A 396 -10.79 6.15 2.37
CA ILE A 396 -11.02 5.59 1.03
C ILE A 396 -12.53 5.55 0.73
N LEU A 397 -13.33 4.99 1.64
CA LEU A 397 -14.78 4.86 1.47
C LEU A 397 -15.48 6.23 1.36
N ASN A 398 -15.09 7.18 2.21
CA ASN A 398 -15.63 8.53 2.16
C ASN A 398 -15.31 9.23 0.83
N ARG A 399 -14.08 9.05 0.31
CA ARG A 399 -13.71 9.61 -1.00
C ARG A 399 -14.53 8.99 -2.12
N GLN A 400 -14.70 7.67 -2.13
CA GLN A 400 -15.55 6.99 -3.11
C GLN A 400 -17.00 7.52 -3.06
N GLY A 401 -17.57 7.65 -1.86
CA GLY A 401 -18.91 8.23 -1.68
C GLY A 401 -19.03 9.65 -2.22
N GLN A 402 -18.03 10.51 -1.98
CA GLN A 402 -18.00 11.87 -2.52
C GLN A 402 -17.93 11.89 -4.06
N MET A 403 -17.11 11.02 -4.67
CA MET A 403 -17.02 10.94 -6.13
C MET A 403 -18.33 10.46 -6.75
N MET A 404 -18.98 9.44 -6.17
CA MET A 404 -20.29 8.96 -6.65
C MET A 404 -21.36 10.06 -6.59
N GLU A 405 -21.39 10.82 -5.49
CA GLU A 405 -22.34 11.94 -5.32
C GLU A 405 -22.05 13.09 -6.32
N GLN A 406 -20.77 13.40 -6.59
CA GLN A 406 -20.39 14.36 -7.62
C GLN A 406 -20.88 13.92 -9.00
N THR A 407 -20.62 12.66 -9.39
CA THR A 407 -21.09 12.11 -10.68
C THR A 407 -22.62 12.14 -10.77
N ARG A 408 -23.33 11.80 -9.69
CA ARG A 408 -24.79 11.88 -9.64
C ARG A 408 -25.31 13.30 -9.86
N ARG A 409 -24.67 14.31 -9.22
CA ARG A 409 -25.03 15.72 -9.39
C ARG A 409 -24.78 16.22 -10.80
N VAL A 410 -23.66 15.85 -11.41
CA VAL A 410 -23.34 16.18 -12.81
C VAL A 410 -24.42 15.59 -13.72
N ASN A 411 -24.69 14.29 -13.63
CA ASN A 411 -25.71 13.61 -14.44
C ASN A 411 -27.10 14.23 -14.29
N THR A 412 -27.47 14.66 -13.07
CA THR A 412 -28.76 15.32 -12.82
C THR A 412 -28.81 16.71 -13.48
N ARG A 413 -27.69 17.46 -13.50
CA ARG A 413 -27.58 18.76 -14.18
C ARG A 413 -27.58 18.63 -15.70
N THR A 414 -26.89 17.64 -16.27
CA THR A 414 -26.95 17.38 -17.73
C THR A 414 -28.36 16.96 -18.12
N ALA A 415 -29.02 16.09 -17.35
CA ALA A 415 -30.40 15.68 -17.63
C ALA A 415 -31.39 16.86 -17.54
N SER A 416 -31.21 17.81 -16.62
CA SER A 416 -32.06 19.00 -16.52
C SER A 416 -31.78 20.02 -17.63
N GLN A 417 -30.52 20.19 -18.06
CA GLN A 417 -30.15 21.03 -19.22
C GLN A 417 -30.71 20.47 -20.53
N VAL A 418 -30.62 19.15 -20.76
CA VAL A 418 -31.20 18.49 -21.94
C VAL A 418 -32.73 18.65 -21.98
N ARG A 419 -33.42 18.53 -20.82
CA ARG A 419 -34.87 18.82 -20.74
C ARG A 419 -35.20 20.29 -20.97
N GLY A 420 -34.33 21.22 -20.56
CA GLY A 420 -34.47 22.64 -20.84
C GLY A 420 -34.37 22.97 -22.33
N LEU A 421 -33.44 22.35 -23.04
CA LEU A 421 -33.25 22.49 -24.50
C LEU A 421 -34.43 21.91 -25.31
N HIS A 422 -35.05 20.82 -24.85
CA HIS A 422 -36.27 20.29 -25.48
C HIS A 422 -37.50 21.21 -25.32
N LYS A 423 -37.58 22.02 -24.25
CA LYS A 423 -38.66 23.00 -24.10
C LYS A 423 -38.55 24.20 -25.06
N TYR A 424 -37.34 24.56 -25.49
CA TYR A 424 -37.12 25.68 -26.42
C TYR A 424 -37.24 25.29 -27.90
N THR A 425 -37.20 23.99 -28.22
CA THR A 425 -37.31 23.50 -29.61
C THR A 425 -38.73 23.09 -30.00
N SER A 426 -39.69 23.11 -29.06
CA SER A 426 -41.07 22.69 -29.29
C SER A 426 -42.11 23.83 -29.23
N GLU A 427 -41.73 25.10 -29.32
CA GLU A 427 -42.70 26.18 -29.53
C GLU A 427 -43.03 26.32 -31.03
N PRO A 428 -44.27 26.06 -31.48
CA PRO A 428 -44.65 26.29 -32.87
C PRO A 428 -44.76 27.79 -33.12
N MET A 429 -44.10 28.28 -34.18
CA MET A 429 -44.29 29.63 -34.71
C MET A 429 -45.77 29.89 -34.95
N ARG A 430 -46.36 30.77 -34.14
CA ARG A 430 -47.74 31.23 -34.27
C ARG A 430 -47.82 32.14 -35.51
N LYS A 431 -48.27 31.59 -36.65
CA LYS A 431 -48.64 32.36 -37.85
C LYS A 431 -49.66 33.43 -37.45
N ARG A 432 -49.32 34.71 -37.62
CA ARG A 432 -50.29 35.81 -37.62
C ARG A 432 -50.86 35.89 -39.04
N GLU A 433 -52.07 35.38 -39.22
CA GLU A 433 -52.89 35.69 -40.39
C GLU A 433 -53.55 37.06 -40.18
N LEU A 434 -53.32 37.96 -41.13
CA LEU A 434 -54.04 39.22 -41.29
C LEU A 434 -55.24 38.92 -42.19
N GLU A 435 -56.44 38.85 -41.62
CA GLU A 435 -57.68 38.94 -42.39
C GLU A 435 -57.97 40.40 -42.71
N ILE A 436 -57.94 40.71 -44.01
CA ILE A 436 -58.63 41.84 -44.62
C ILE A 436 -59.96 41.28 -45.11
N VAL A 437 -61.10 41.88 -44.73
CA VAL A 437 -62.28 42.19 -45.59
C VAL A 437 -63.44 42.76 -44.74
N SER A 438 -63.80 44.00 -45.07
CA SER A 438 -65.06 44.76 -44.93
C SER A 438 -66.13 44.37 -43.90
N HIS A 439 -66.45 45.32 -43.01
CA HIS A 439 -67.66 46.16 -43.18
C HIS A 439 -67.51 47.53 -42.52
#